data_AF-A0A7K4GWV6-F1
#
_entry.id   AF-A0A7K4GWV6-F1
#
_cell.length_a   1.000
_cell.length_b   1.000
_cell.length_c   1.000
_cell.angle_alpha   90.00
_cell.angle_beta   90.00
_cell.angle_gamma   90.00
#
_symmetry.space_group_name_H-M   'P 1'
#
loop_
_entity.id
_entity.type
_entity.pdbx_description
1 polymer ?
#
loop_
_entity_poly.entity_id
_entity_poly.type
_entity_poly.pdbx_seq_one_letter_code
_entity_poly.pdbx_strand_id
1 'polypeptide(L)' 'MDSQEEKKIIEEIMSQRRLSYSIEVLDIQGDKYTIRNNFGSSMIYVKKGEYFLLEGELE' A
#
# COMPACT_ATOMS: atom_id res chain seq x y z
N MET A 1 6.69 -13.70 6.61
CA MET A 1 6.76 -12.42 5.89
C MET A 1 7.58 -11.49 6.76
N ASP A 2 8.66 -10.94 6.23
CA ASP A 2 9.60 -10.09 6.96
C ASP A 2 8.93 -8.77 7.33
N SER A 3 8.62 -8.59 8.62
CA SER A 3 7.88 -7.42 9.13
C SER A 3 8.56 -6.07 8.83
N GLN A 4 9.85 -6.08 8.48
CA GLN A 4 10.57 -4.88 8.02
C GLN A 4 10.14 -4.42 6.63
N GLU A 5 9.84 -5.34 5.72
CA GLU A 5 9.51 -5.01 4.34
C GLU A 5 8.11 -4.40 4.25
N GLU A 6 7.14 -4.99 4.96
CA GLU A 6 5.79 -4.44 5.14
C GLU A 6 5.81 -3.02 5.70
N LYS A 7 6.57 -2.79 6.78
CA LYS A 7 6.66 -1.48 7.40
C LYS A 7 7.21 -0.44 6.42
N LYS A 8 8.26 -0.80 5.67
CA LYS A 8 8.85 0.09 4.66
C LYS A 8 7.82 0.46 3.59
N ILE A 9 7.07 -0.51 3.07
CA ILE A 9 6.03 -0.29 2.07
C ILE A 9 4.94 0.65 2.60
N ILE A 10 4.48 0.44 3.83
CA ILE A 10 3.49 1.30 4.49
C ILE A 10 4.00 2.74 4.57
N GLU A 11 5.24 2.95 5.06
CA GLU A 11 5.84 4.28 5.17
C GLU A 11 5.98 4.96 3.80
N GLU A 12 6.39 4.21 2.76
CA GLU A 12 6.48 4.73 1.39
C GLU A 12 5.11 5.15 0.85
N ILE A 13 4.08 4.31 0.99
CA ILE A 13 2.73 4.59 0.49
C ILE A 13 2.13 5.78 1.23
N MET A 14 2.27 5.83 2.56
CA MET A 14 1.81 6.97 3.37
C MET A 14 2.49 8.28 2.95
N SER A 15 3.80 8.24 2.72
CA SER A 15 4.59 9.40 2.28
C SER A 15 4.22 9.86 0.88
N GLN A 16 4.18 8.95 -0.09
CA GLN A 16 3.91 9.26 -1.51
C GLN A 16 2.47 9.73 -1.73
N ARG A 17 1.49 9.05 -1.13
CA ARG A 17 0.05 9.37 -1.28
C ARG A 17 -0.42 10.42 -0.29
N ARG A 18 0.45 10.90 0.61
CA ARG A 18 0.14 11.87 1.68
C ARG A 18 -1.09 11.46 2.49
N LEU A 19 -1.17 10.18 2.85
CA LEU A 19 -2.33 9.66 3.57
C LEU A 19 -2.35 10.25 4.99
N SER A 20 -3.48 10.85 5.37
CA SER A 20 -3.70 11.38 6.72
C SER A 20 -4.19 10.32 7.71
N TYR A 21 -4.20 9.06 7.32
CA TYR A 21 -4.76 7.95 8.07
C TYR A 21 -3.82 6.74 8.08
N SER A 22 -3.86 5.98 9.17
CA SER A 22 -3.09 4.74 9.29
C SER A 22 -3.59 3.68 8.32
N ILE A 23 -2.65 2.90 7.80
CA ILE A 23 -2.89 1.79 6.88
C ILE A 23 -2.12 0.55 7.35
N GLU A 24 -2.64 -0.62 7.00
CA GLU A 24 -2.07 -1.92 7.32
C GLU A 24 -2.05 -2.80 6.08
N VAL A 25 -0.95 -3.50 5.81
CA VAL A 25 -0.87 -4.45 4.71
C VAL A 25 -1.60 -5.73 5.12
N LEU A 26 -2.58 -6.13 4.32
CA LEU A 26 -3.31 -7.39 4.52
C LEU A 26 -2.68 -8.54 3.74
N ASP A 27 -2.19 -8.25 2.54
CA ASP A 27 -1.73 -9.26 1.59
C ASP A 27 -0.76 -8.67 0.57
N ILE A 28 0.24 -9.47 0.17
CA ILE A 28 1.26 -9.08 -0.80
C ILE A 28 1.31 -10.14 -1.91
N GLN A 29 1.02 -9.72 -3.14
CA GLN A 29 1.04 -10.55 -4.34
C GLN A 29 1.99 -9.96 -5.38
N GLY A 30 3.29 -10.25 -5.21
CA GLY A 30 4.34 -9.73 -6.09
C GLY A 30 4.42 -8.20 -5.98
N ASP A 31 4.02 -7.51 -7.04
CA ASP A 31 3.97 -6.04 -7.09
C ASP A 31 2.64 -5.45 -6.56
N LYS A 32 1.69 -6.29 -6.14
CA LYS A 32 0.39 -5.84 -5.59
C LYS A 32 0.39 -5.93 -4.06
N TYR A 33 -0.12 -4.89 -3.43
CA TYR A 33 -0.20 -4.72 -2.00
C TYR A 33 -1.65 -4.41 -1.65
N THR A 34 -2.32 -5.34 -1.00
CA THR A 34 -3.67 -5.13 -0.47
C THR A 34 -3.54 -4.48 0.89
N ILE A 35 -4.13 -3.31 1.05
CA ILE A 35 -3.92 -2.47 2.23
C ILE A 35 -5.27 -2.05 2.78
N ARG A 36 -5.41 -2.12 4.10
CA ARG A 36 -6.61 -1.70 4.81
C ARG A 36 -6.34 -0.39 5.52
N ASN A 37 -7.25 0.56 5.40
CA ASN A 37 -7.21 1.76 6.23
C ASN A 37 -7.94 1.54 7.56
N ASN A 38 -7.66 2.41 8.53
CA ASN A 38 -8.32 2.36 9.85
C ASN A 38 -9.84 2.63 9.80
N PHE A 39 -10.38 3.04 8.64
CA PHE A 39 -11.83 3.18 8.42
C PHE A 39 -12.49 1.86 7.97
N GLY A 40 -11.71 0.80 7.79
CA GLY A 40 -12.20 -0.51 7.37
C GLY A 40 -12.34 -0.69 5.87
N SER A 41 -11.92 0.28 5.06
CA SER A 41 -11.86 0.16 3.59
C SER A 41 -10.55 -0.48 3.15
N SER A 42 -10.63 -1.32 2.13
CA SER A 42 -9.48 -2.00 1.52
C SER A 42 -9.15 -1.35 0.17
N MET A 43 -7.86 -1.17 -0.11
CA MET A 43 -7.33 -0.59 -1.33
C MET A 43 -6.18 -1.45 -1.83
N ILE A 44 -6.06 -1.60 -3.15
CA ILE A 44 -4.96 -2.33 -3.76
C ILE A 44 -3.99 -1.32 -4.36
N TYR A 45 -2.76 -1.32 -3.86
CA TYR A 45 -1.66 -0.55 -4.41
C TYR A 45 -0.78 -1.45 -5.26
N VAL A 46 -0.39 -0.98 -6.44
CA VAL A 46 0.53 -1.66 -7.35
C VAL A 46 1.83 -0.88 -7.39
N LYS A 47 2.94 -1.54 -7.08
CA LYS A 47 4.27 -0.97 -7.21
C LYS A 47 4.70 -0.96 -8.67
N LYS A 48 5.04 0.21 -9.18
CA LYS A 48 5.57 0.43 -10.52
C LYS A 48 6.88 1.20 -10.41
N GLY A 49 7.97 0.45 -10.36
CA GLY A 49 9.31 1.01 -10.11
C GLY A 49 9.39 1.56 -8.68
N GLU A 50 9.53 2.88 -8.56
CA GLU A 50 9.63 3.60 -7.28
C GLU A 50 8.28 4.11 -6.76
N TYR A 51 7.20 4.02 -7.55
CA TYR A 51 5.90 4.59 -7.18
C TYR A 51 4.87 3.52 -6.85
N PHE A 52 3.95 3.87 -5.94
CA PHE A 52 2.76 3.07 -5.63
C PHE A 52 1.50 3.73 -6.22
N LEU A 53 0.86 3.03 -7.14
CA LEU A 53 -0.36 3.47 -7.83
C LEU A 53 -1.56 2.68 -7.30
N LEU A 54 -2.74 3.30 -7.21
CA LEU A 54 -3.94 2.53 -6.92
C LEU A 54 -4.29 1.67 -8.14
N GLU A 55 -4.76 0.45 -7.91
CA GLU A 55 -5.18 -0.45 -9.00
C GLU A 55 -6.25 0.22 -9.89
N GLY A 56 -7.18 0.99 -9.30
CA GLY A 56 -8.19 1.74 -10.04
C GLY A 56 -7.68 2.98 -10.79
N GLU A 57 -6.41 3.36 -10.66
CA GLU A 57 -5.78 4.42 -11.48
C GLU A 57 -5.12 3.86 -12.74
N LEU A 58 -5.02 2.54 -12.87
CA LEU A 58 -4.42 1.87 -14.02
C LEU A 58 -5.43 1.55 -15.14
N GLU A 59 -6.70 1.92 -14.96
CA GLU A 59 -7.78 1.82 -15.95
C GLU A 59 -7.82 3.01 -16.93
#